data_AF-A0A1Y2V2S1-F1
#
_entry.id   AF-A0A1Y2V2S1-F1
#
_cell.length_a   1.000
_cell.length_b   1.000
_cell.length_c   1.000
_cell.angle_alpha   90.00
_cell.angle_beta   90.00
_cell.angle_gamma   90.00
#
_symmetry.space_group_name_H-M   'P 1'
#
loop_
_entity.id
_entity.type
_entity.pdbx_description
1 polymer ?
#
loop_
_entity_poly.entity_id
_entity_poly.type
_entity_poly.pdbx_seq_one_letter_code
_entity_poly.pdbx_strand_id
1 'polypeptide(L)'
;MSVSRLMNHITIRTPEECYCAICGVPFEQFLFQDRSQISGKEPHLVINGRICGYDPRVISERDSLWLSKVHILGFAADEGIPILSGQGQLTDEGNIKLEHSDPRNHLMPFTDLSYTCYEYMENTITVFPFHWPCYEIFARYLFPTVDNPISFIDIEELDSVFASLSNEEHSLHLETGAERRHGTP
;
A
#
# COMPACT_ATOMS: atom_id res chain seq x y z
N MET A 1 -30.80 -6.67 -33.39
CA MET A 1 -30.47 -7.56 -32.27
C MET A 1 -29.33 -6.89 -31.51
N SER A 2 -29.59 -6.54 -30.26
CA SER A 2 -28.79 -5.64 -29.43
C SER A 2 -27.44 -6.24 -29.06
N VAL A 3 -26.37 -5.47 -29.24
CA VAL A 3 -25.00 -5.75 -28.77
C VAL A 3 -24.96 -5.43 -27.27
N SER A 4 -25.59 -6.28 -26.47
CA SER A 4 -25.66 -6.13 -25.02
C SER A 4 -25.53 -7.50 -24.37
N ARG A 5 -24.29 -8.02 -24.37
CA ARG A 5 -23.86 -9.17 -23.55
C ARG A 5 -22.35 -9.39 -23.73
N LEU A 6 -21.56 -8.50 -23.15
CA LEU A 6 -20.15 -8.72 -22.77
C LEU A 6 -19.70 -7.53 -21.92
N MET A 7 -20.38 -7.31 -20.79
CA MET A 7 -19.84 -6.56 -19.67
C MET A 7 -19.19 -7.59 -18.76
N ASN A 8 -17.96 -7.98 -19.07
CA ASN A 8 -17.08 -8.53 -18.06
C ASN A 8 -16.54 -7.33 -17.30
N HIS A 9 -16.92 -7.21 -16.04
CA HIS A 9 -16.44 -6.21 -15.10
C HIS A 9 -14.94 -6.38 -14.88
N ILE A 10 -14.13 -5.77 -15.74
CA ILE A 10 -12.78 -5.35 -15.34
C ILE A 10 -12.98 -3.98 -14.71
N THR A 11 -13.24 -3.96 -13.40
CA THR A 11 -13.18 -2.72 -12.64
C THR A 11 -11.72 -2.33 -12.60
N ILE A 12 -11.33 -1.37 -13.46
CA ILE A 12 -10.01 -0.76 -13.39
C ILE A 12 -9.95 -0.04 -12.05
N ARG A 13 -9.12 -0.51 -11.12
CA ARG A 13 -8.90 0.19 -9.86
C ARG A 13 -8.08 1.43 -10.13
N THR A 14 -8.43 2.53 -9.49
CA THR A 14 -7.55 3.70 -9.48
C THR A 14 -6.45 3.48 -8.45
N PRO A 15 -5.26 4.08 -8.63
CA PRO A 15 -4.20 4.11 -7.61
C PRO A 15 -4.69 4.50 -6.21
N GLU A 16 -5.76 5.30 -6.14
CA GLU A 16 -6.41 5.78 -4.91
C GLU A 16 -7.04 4.66 -4.05
N GLU A 17 -7.27 3.47 -4.60
CA GLU A 17 -7.85 2.32 -3.89
C GLU A 17 -6.79 1.42 -3.24
N CYS A 18 -5.50 1.63 -3.54
CA CYS A 18 -4.40 0.84 -2.98
C CYS A 18 -3.54 1.69 -2.01
N TYR A 19 -3.55 1.32 -0.74
CA TYR A 19 -2.82 2.00 0.32
C TYR A 19 -2.12 1.00 1.24
N CYS A 20 -1.29 1.46 2.16
CA CYS A 20 -0.60 0.59 3.10
C CYS A 20 -1.53 0.03 4.18
N ALA A 21 -1.55 -1.30 4.36
CA ALA A 21 -2.34 -2.00 5.36
C ALA A 21 -1.96 -1.67 6.82
N ILE A 22 -0.78 -1.07 7.05
CA ILE A 22 -0.31 -0.66 8.37
C ILE A 22 -0.66 0.80 8.67
N CYS A 23 -0.44 1.72 7.71
CA CYS A 23 -0.54 3.16 7.97
C CYS A 23 -1.65 3.89 7.21
N GLY A 24 -2.35 3.24 6.28
CA GLY A 24 -3.42 3.85 5.48
C GLY A 24 -2.95 4.85 4.42
N VAL A 25 -1.64 5.04 4.24
CA VAL A 25 -1.08 6.00 3.26
C VAL A 25 -0.92 5.32 1.88
N PRO A 26 -1.23 6.01 0.75
CA PRO A 26 -1.00 5.51 -0.60
C PRO A 26 0.47 5.25 -0.93
N PHE A 27 0.72 4.44 -1.96
CA PHE A 27 2.06 4.13 -2.46
C PHE A 27 2.56 5.10 -3.53
N GLU A 28 2.23 6.38 -3.35
CA GLU A 28 2.61 7.47 -4.24
C GLU A 28 3.58 8.41 -3.54
N GLN A 29 4.45 9.04 -4.33
CA GLN A 29 5.36 10.03 -3.80
C GLN A 29 4.61 11.31 -3.43
N PHE A 30 5.18 12.06 -2.50
CA PHE A 30 4.65 13.38 -2.18
C PHE A 30 4.74 14.30 -3.39
N LEU A 31 3.70 15.13 -3.54
CA LEU A 31 3.82 16.34 -4.35
C LEU A 31 4.73 17.32 -3.62
N PHE A 32 5.82 17.73 -4.26
CA PHE A 32 6.74 18.74 -3.74
C PHE A 32 6.45 20.10 -4.36
N GLN A 33 6.42 21.14 -3.53
CA GLN A 33 6.28 22.51 -3.99
C GLN A 33 7.17 23.45 -3.17
N ASP A 34 8.13 24.08 -3.85
CA ASP A 34 8.98 25.08 -3.25
C ASP A 34 8.23 26.41 -3.07
N ARG A 35 7.89 26.72 -1.81
CA ARG A 35 7.17 27.95 -1.46
C ARG A 35 7.98 29.22 -1.72
N SER A 36 9.30 29.13 -1.87
CA SER A 36 10.12 30.29 -2.24
C SER A 36 9.96 30.68 -3.70
N GLN A 37 9.42 29.79 -4.54
CA GLN A 37 9.19 30.02 -5.98
C GLN A 37 7.75 30.42 -6.32
N ILE A 38 6.91 30.76 -5.33
CA ILE A 38 5.49 31.16 -5.52
C ILE A 38 5.34 32.39 -6.42
N SER A 39 6.41 33.18 -6.65
CA SER A 39 6.39 34.29 -7.60
C SER A 39 6.72 33.89 -9.06
N GLY A 40 6.92 32.60 -9.35
CA GLY A 40 7.36 32.06 -10.63
C GLY A 40 6.24 31.43 -11.47
N LYS A 41 6.50 31.26 -12.77
CA LYS A 41 5.58 30.70 -13.79
C LYS A 41 5.34 29.19 -13.70
N GLU A 42 5.79 28.53 -12.63
CA GLU A 42 5.63 27.09 -12.46
C GLU A 42 4.18 26.76 -12.06
N PRO A 43 3.56 25.71 -12.64
CA PRO A 43 2.20 25.33 -12.29
C PRO A 43 2.16 24.77 -10.86
N HIS A 44 1.54 25.51 -9.94
CA HIS A 44 1.23 25.04 -8.60
C HIS A 44 -0.08 24.26 -8.59
N LEU A 45 -0.10 23.08 -7.98
CA LEU A 45 -1.37 22.44 -7.60
C LEU A 45 -2.01 23.27 -6.49
N VAL A 46 -3.15 23.88 -6.79
CA VAL A 46 -3.94 24.69 -5.87
C VAL A 46 -5.31 24.05 -5.66
N ILE A 47 -5.58 23.58 -4.45
CA ILE A 47 -6.88 23.01 -4.07
C ILE A 47 -7.53 23.97 -3.08
N ASN A 48 -8.75 24.43 -3.39
CA ASN A 48 -9.50 25.38 -2.57
C ASN A 48 -8.69 26.64 -2.19
N GLY A 49 -7.91 27.17 -3.13
CA GLY A 49 -7.07 28.36 -2.92
C GLY A 49 -5.81 28.12 -2.08
N ARG A 50 -5.48 26.86 -1.76
CA ARG A 50 -4.26 26.50 -1.02
C ARG A 50 -3.29 25.77 -1.93
N ILE A 51 -2.04 26.19 -1.86
CA ILE A 51 -0.91 25.51 -2.48
C ILE A 51 -0.73 24.15 -1.80
N CYS A 52 -0.84 23.06 -2.56
CA CYS A 52 -0.83 21.69 -2.07
C CYS A 52 0.51 21.02 -2.37
N GLY A 53 1.24 20.63 -1.34
CA GLY A 53 2.51 19.90 -1.48
C GLY A 53 3.46 20.16 -0.31
N TYR A 54 4.44 19.26 -0.16
CA TYR A 54 5.50 19.39 0.84
C TYR A 54 6.57 20.36 0.38
N ASP A 55 7.10 21.12 1.34
CA ASP A 55 8.29 21.93 1.12
C ASP A 55 9.52 21.00 1.06
N PRO A 56 10.30 20.99 -0.04
CA PRO A 56 11.44 20.10 -0.19
C PRO A 56 12.55 20.31 0.86
N ARG A 57 12.51 21.43 1.60
CA ARG A 57 13.42 21.71 2.72
C ARG A 57 13.02 20.99 4.01
N VAL A 58 11.77 20.53 4.12
CA VAL A 58 11.25 19.77 5.27
C VAL A 58 11.48 18.28 5.06
N ILE A 59 11.17 17.80 3.86
CA ILE A 59 11.44 16.43 3.43
C ILE A 59 11.81 16.49 1.96
N SER A 60 12.86 15.77 1.55
CA SER A 60 13.24 15.73 0.14
C SER A 60 12.50 14.62 -0.60
N GLU A 61 12.45 14.74 -1.93
CA GLU A 61 11.95 13.67 -2.81
C GLU A 61 12.66 12.35 -2.51
N ARG A 62 13.99 12.39 -2.39
CA ARG A 62 14.83 11.25 -2.02
C ARG A 62 14.40 10.61 -0.70
N ASP A 63 14.12 11.41 0.32
CA ASP A 63 13.71 10.92 1.66
C ASP A 63 12.28 10.38 1.67
N SER A 64 11.48 10.68 0.65
CA SER A 64 10.11 10.18 0.48
C SER A 64 10.00 8.95 -0.45
N LEU A 65 11.09 8.55 -1.12
CA LEU A 65 11.11 7.42 -2.06
C LEU A 65 10.66 6.08 -1.45
N TRP A 66 10.66 5.96 -0.12
CA TRP A 66 10.15 4.77 0.53
C TRP A 66 8.63 4.60 0.38
N LEU A 67 7.88 5.68 0.12
CA LEU A 67 6.43 5.62 -0.10
C LEU A 67 6.08 4.82 -1.35
N SER A 68 6.88 4.92 -2.41
CA SER A 68 6.65 4.16 -3.64
C SER A 68 7.17 2.72 -3.57
N LYS A 69 7.75 2.30 -2.44
CA LYS A 69 8.27 0.93 -2.26
C LYS A 69 7.27 0.09 -1.48
N VAL A 70 6.74 -0.92 -2.16
CA VAL A 70 5.69 -1.78 -1.64
C VAL A 70 6.25 -3.16 -1.33
N HIS A 71 5.78 -3.76 -0.24
CA HIS A 71 5.86 -5.19 0.01
C HIS A 71 4.45 -5.71 0.20
N ILE A 72 4.23 -6.98 -0.07
CA ILE A 72 2.94 -7.63 0.14
C ILE A 72 3.09 -8.78 1.14
N LEU A 73 2.10 -8.90 2.01
CA LEU A 73 1.80 -10.13 2.73
C LEU A 73 0.73 -10.86 1.93
N GLY A 74 0.98 -12.11 1.57
CA GLY A 74 0.06 -12.94 0.80
C GLY A 74 0.37 -14.42 1.01
N PHE A 75 -0.16 -15.31 0.17
CA PHE A 75 0.01 -16.75 0.33
C PHE A 75 0.90 -17.36 -0.74
N ALA A 76 1.68 -18.38 -0.38
CA ALA A 76 2.35 -19.25 -1.35
C ALA A 76 1.32 -20.05 -2.18
N ALA A 77 1.65 -20.32 -3.45
CA ALA A 77 0.73 -20.95 -4.42
C ALA A 77 0.22 -22.33 -4.00
N ASP A 78 1.00 -23.03 -3.19
CA ASP A 78 0.95 -24.47 -2.99
C ASP A 78 0.66 -24.87 -1.54
N GLU A 79 0.82 -23.96 -0.58
CA GLU A 79 0.80 -24.34 0.84
C GLU A 79 -0.18 -23.53 1.71
N GLY A 80 -0.76 -22.43 1.20
CA GLY A 80 -1.63 -21.58 2.01
C GLY A 80 -0.91 -20.97 3.22
N ILE A 81 0.43 -20.93 3.18
CA ILE A 81 1.29 -20.34 4.19
C ILE A 81 1.49 -18.85 3.84
N PRO A 82 1.27 -17.93 4.80
CA PRO A 82 1.58 -16.53 4.60
C PRO A 82 3.07 -16.31 4.31
N ILE A 83 3.35 -15.46 3.34
CA ILE A 83 4.71 -15.11 2.90
C ILE A 83 4.82 -13.60 2.72
N LEU A 84 6.00 -13.08 3.04
CA LEU A 84 6.38 -11.70 2.78
C LEU A 84 7.13 -11.61 1.46
N SER A 85 6.64 -10.78 0.55
CA SER A 85 7.33 -10.53 -0.70
C SER A 85 8.63 -9.74 -0.51
N GLY A 86 9.42 -9.78 -1.58
CA GLY A 86 10.40 -8.75 -1.88
C GLY A 86 9.77 -7.42 -2.28
N GLN A 87 10.61 -6.50 -2.76
CA GLN A 87 10.16 -5.17 -3.17
C GLN A 87 9.24 -5.23 -4.41
N GLY A 88 8.27 -4.31 -4.47
CA GLY A 88 7.37 -4.05 -5.57
C GLY A 88 6.97 -2.58 -5.65
N GLN A 89 6.12 -2.25 -6.62
CA GLN A 89 5.66 -0.88 -6.92
C GLN A 89 4.19 -0.90 -7.34
N LEU A 90 3.47 0.19 -7.03
CA LEU A 90 2.12 0.43 -7.53
C LEU A 90 2.18 0.79 -9.02
N THR A 91 1.29 0.21 -9.82
CA THR A 91 1.14 0.53 -11.25
C THR A 91 0.07 1.60 -11.46
N ASP A 92 0.09 2.23 -12.63
CA ASP A 92 -0.94 3.19 -13.04
C ASP A 92 -2.37 2.58 -13.10
N GLU A 93 -2.45 1.24 -13.11
CA GLU A 93 -3.69 0.46 -13.10
C GLU A 93 -4.17 0.11 -11.68
N GLY A 94 -3.52 0.65 -10.63
CA GLY A 94 -3.90 0.43 -9.24
C GLY A 94 -3.49 -0.94 -8.67
N ASN A 95 -2.65 -1.70 -9.38
CA ASN A 95 -2.19 -3.03 -8.95
C ASN A 95 -0.74 -2.98 -8.43
N ILE A 96 -0.33 -3.98 -7.64
CA ILE A 96 1.07 -4.09 -7.20
C ILE A 96 1.85 -5.01 -8.13
N LYS A 97 2.94 -4.52 -8.69
CA LYS A 97 3.90 -5.31 -9.47
C LYS A 97 5.17 -5.54 -8.68
N LEU A 98 5.54 -6.81 -8.50
CA LEU A 98 6.76 -7.19 -7.79
C LEU A 98 8.02 -7.08 -8.68
N GLU A 99 9.14 -6.69 -8.07
CA GLU A 99 10.42 -6.57 -8.76
C GLU A 99 11.05 -7.95 -8.98
N HIS A 100 11.28 -8.33 -10.24
CA HIS A 100 11.80 -9.65 -10.59
C HIS A 100 13.23 -9.90 -10.05
N SER A 101 13.96 -8.84 -9.71
CA SER A 101 15.31 -8.92 -9.15
C SER A 101 15.37 -9.27 -7.67
N ASP A 102 14.25 -9.19 -6.92
CA ASP A 102 14.24 -9.57 -5.51
C ASP A 102 13.93 -11.08 -5.38
N PRO A 103 14.87 -11.90 -4.87
CA PRO A 103 14.72 -13.35 -4.84
C PRO A 103 13.54 -13.83 -3.99
N ARG A 104 13.07 -13.02 -3.02
CA ARG A 104 11.88 -13.37 -2.22
C ARG A 104 10.61 -13.41 -3.05
N ASN A 105 10.57 -12.67 -4.16
CA ASN A 105 9.38 -12.60 -5.00
C ASN A 105 9.10 -13.93 -5.73
N HIS A 106 10.09 -14.81 -5.90
CA HIS A 106 9.88 -16.14 -6.49
C HIS A 106 9.03 -17.08 -5.63
N LEU A 107 8.89 -16.78 -4.33
CA LEU A 107 8.00 -17.53 -3.43
C LEU A 107 6.54 -17.16 -3.64
N MET A 108 6.28 -16.01 -4.28
CA MET A 108 4.93 -15.56 -4.56
C MET A 108 4.33 -16.33 -5.75
N PRO A 109 3.04 -16.68 -5.69
CA PRO A 109 2.34 -17.55 -6.63
C PRO A 109 2.28 -17.04 -8.07
N PHE A 110 2.41 -15.72 -8.25
CA PHE A 110 2.27 -15.08 -9.55
C PHE A 110 3.40 -14.08 -9.77
N THR A 111 4.61 -14.56 -10.06
CA THR A 111 5.76 -13.68 -10.32
C THR A 111 5.56 -12.74 -11.50
N ASP A 112 4.71 -13.13 -12.45
CA ASP A 112 4.49 -12.43 -13.72
C ASP A 112 3.23 -11.54 -13.73
N LEU A 113 2.41 -11.56 -12.65
CA LEU A 113 1.11 -10.88 -12.61
C LEU A 113 1.09 -9.79 -11.53
N SER A 114 0.42 -8.69 -11.87
CA SER A 114 0.10 -7.62 -10.94
C SER A 114 -0.95 -8.13 -9.93
N TYR A 115 -0.75 -7.83 -8.64
CA TYR A 115 -1.63 -8.26 -7.57
C TYR A 115 -2.71 -7.21 -7.29
N THR A 116 -3.96 -7.66 -7.27
CA THR A 116 -5.08 -6.87 -6.73
C THR A 116 -5.07 -6.96 -5.21
N CYS A 117 -5.05 -5.82 -4.54
CA CYS A 117 -5.01 -5.76 -3.08
C CYS A 117 -6.41 -5.95 -2.47
N TYR A 118 -6.46 -6.49 -1.25
CA TYR A 118 -7.69 -6.59 -0.44
C TYR A 118 -8.81 -7.44 -1.04
N GLU A 119 -8.56 -8.20 -2.10
CA GLU A 119 -9.58 -8.98 -2.79
C GLU A 119 -9.58 -10.43 -2.31
N TYR A 120 -10.69 -10.83 -1.67
CA TYR A 120 -11.00 -12.22 -1.38
C TYR A 120 -12.10 -12.71 -2.31
N MET A 121 -11.73 -13.37 -3.40
CA MET A 121 -12.65 -14.16 -4.24
C MET A 121 -12.31 -15.63 -4.10
N GLU A 122 -13.27 -16.52 -4.37
CA GLU A 122 -13.10 -17.99 -4.27
C GLU A 122 -11.89 -18.55 -5.04
N ASN A 123 -11.28 -17.78 -5.95
CA ASN A 123 -10.10 -18.15 -6.73
C ASN A 123 -9.02 -17.05 -6.80
N THR A 124 -9.04 -16.04 -5.92
CA THR A 124 -7.98 -15.02 -5.86
C THR A 124 -7.20 -15.14 -4.56
N ILE A 125 -5.93 -14.75 -4.62
CA ILE A 125 -5.08 -14.68 -3.43
C ILE A 125 -5.18 -13.26 -2.91
N THR A 126 -5.73 -13.11 -1.71
CA THR A 126 -5.75 -11.83 -1.03
C THR A 126 -4.33 -11.44 -0.68
N VAL A 127 -3.97 -10.20 -1.01
CA VAL A 127 -2.69 -9.63 -0.61
C VAL A 127 -2.89 -8.32 0.13
N PHE A 128 -2.04 -8.10 1.12
CA PHE A 128 -2.02 -6.92 1.96
C PHE A 128 -0.73 -6.14 1.71
N PRO A 129 -0.81 -5.04 0.95
CA PRO A 129 0.38 -4.24 0.64
C PRO A 129 0.75 -3.36 1.83
N PHE A 130 2.04 -3.14 2.07
CA PHE A 130 2.53 -2.25 3.10
C PHE A 130 3.89 -1.66 2.73
N HIS A 131 4.23 -0.51 3.34
CA HIS A 131 5.56 0.07 3.23
C HIS A 131 6.53 -0.69 4.14
N TRP A 132 7.71 -1.05 3.64
CA TRP A 132 8.72 -1.72 4.47
C TRP A 132 9.08 -0.95 5.74
N PRO A 133 9.29 0.39 5.72
CA PRO A 133 9.55 1.14 6.95
C PRO A 133 8.42 1.06 7.98
N CYS A 134 7.15 0.96 7.55
CA CYS A 134 6.03 0.79 8.48
C CYS A 134 6.15 -0.54 9.23
N TYR A 135 6.49 -1.61 8.52
CA TYR A 135 6.73 -2.92 9.11
C TYR A 135 7.93 -2.92 10.07
N GLU A 136 9.04 -2.27 9.71
CA GLU A 136 10.19 -2.16 10.61
C GLU A 136 9.90 -1.34 11.87
N ILE A 137 9.18 -0.22 11.75
CA ILE A 137 8.79 0.62 12.89
C ILE A 137 7.88 -0.17 13.83
N PHE A 138 6.89 -0.86 13.26
CA PHE A 138 5.99 -1.74 14.01
C PHE A 138 6.77 -2.82 14.76
N ALA A 139 7.70 -3.51 14.10
CA ALA A 139 8.51 -4.54 14.72
C ALA A 139 9.42 -4.00 15.84
N ARG A 140 10.10 -2.86 15.61
CA ARG A 140 10.93 -2.21 16.64
C ARG A 140 10.12 -1.77 17.87
N TYR A 141 8.86 -1.38 17.67
CA TYR A 141 7.98 -1.02 18.77
C TYR A 141 7.62 -2.24 19.63
N LEU A 142 7.30 -3.38 19.01
CA LEU A 142 6.95 -4.61 19.72
C LEU A 142 8.16 -5.28 20.37
N PHE A 143 9.32 -5.23 19.72
CA PHE A 143 10.54 -5.90 20.15
C PHE A 143 11.71 -4.90 20.28
N PRO A 144 11.68 -3.96 21.23
CA PRO A 144 12.64 -2.86 21.31
C PRO A 144 14.06 -3.28 21.73
N THR A 145 14.24 -4.50 22.22
CA THR A 145 15.51 -4.97 22.80
C THR A 145 16.23 -6.03 21.96
N VAL A 146 15.69 -6.41 20.79
CA VAL A 146 16.30 -7.44 19.94
C VAL A 146 16.96 -6.81 18.71
N ASP A 147 18.07 -7.41 18.27
CA ASP A 147 18.87 -6.85 17.16
C ASP A 147 18.17 -6.96 15.80
N ASN A 148 17.30 -7.97 15.63
CA ASN A 148 16.52 -8.19 14.40
C ASN A 148 15.02 -8.32 14.71
N PRO A 149 14.31 -7.21 14.97
CA PRO A 149 12.93 -7.26 15.46
C PRO A 149 11.94 -7.84 14.46
N ILE A 150 12.19 -7.67 13.15
CA ILE A 150 11.29 -8.16 12.11
C ILE A 150 11.17 -9.70 12.08
N SER A 151 12.20 -10.44 12.50
CA SER A 151 12.15 -11.91 12.52
C SER A 151 11.31 -12.49 13.67
N PHE A 152 10.82 -11.64 14.58
CA PHE A 152 9.94 -12.04 15.69
C PHE A 152 8.47 -11.74 15.42
N ILE A 153 8.15 -11.08 14.31
CA ILE A 153 6.77 -10.84 13.93
C ILE A 153 6.17 -12.14 13.44
N ASP A 154 5.08 -12.57 14.08
CA ASP A 154 4.23 -13.64 13.60
C ASP A 154 3.43 -13.14 12.40
N ILE A 155 3.79 -13.61 11.21
CA ILE A 155 3.15 -13.20 9.95
C ILE A 155 1.79 -13.85 9.74
N GLU A 156 1.50 -14.98 10.40
CA GLU A 156 0.17 -15.60 10.39
C GLU A 156 -0.80 -14.80 11.24
N GLU A 157 -0.36 -14.34 12.41
CA GLU A 157 -1.16 -13.43 13.24
C GLU A 157 -1.38 -12.09 12.52
N LEU A 158 -0.34 -11.54 11.87
CA LEU A 158 -0.46 -10.31 11.10
C LEU A 158 -1.44 -10.44 9.92
N ASP A 159 -1.40 -11.56 9.20
CA ASP A 159 -2.34 -11.88 8.13
C ASP A 159 -3.77 -11.96 8.67
N SER A 160 -3.98 -12.70 9.77
CA SER A 160 -5.29 -12.81 10.42
C SER A 160 -5.84 -11.44 10.84
N VAL A 161 -4.98 -10.53 11.32
CA VAL A 161 -5.39 -9.17 11.65
C VAL A 161 -5.83 -8.42 10.40
N PHE A 162 -5.02 -8.40 9.34
CA PHE A 162 -5.40 -7.69 8.10
C PHE A 162 -6.65 -8.28 7.43
N ALA A 163 -6.78 -9.60 7.42
CA ALA A 163 -7.97 -10.29 6.93
C ALA A 163 -9.23 -9.90 7.73
N SER A 164 -9.12 -9.80 9.07
CA SER A 164 -10.24 -9.37 9.92
C SER A 164 -10.67 -7.91 9.69
N LEU A 165 -9.77 -7.07 9.19
CA LEU A 165 -10.03 -5.68 8.85
C LEU A 165 -10.57 -5.53 7.41
N SER A 166 -10.50 -6.57 6.60
CA SER A 166 -10.95 -6.53 5.20
C SER A 166 -12.47 -6.52 5.09
N ASN A 167 -12.99 -5.77 4.13
CA ASN A 167 -14.42 -5.71 3.84
C ASN A 167 -14.72 -6.10 2.38
N GLU A 168 -16.01 -6.28 2.09
CA GLU A 168 -16.51 -6.66 0.76
C GLU A 168 -16.26 -5.60 -0.32
N GLU A 169 -15.88 -4.37 0.05
CA GLU A 169 -15.54 -3.29 -0.87
C GLU A 169 -14.05 -3.28 -1.26
N HIS A 170 -13.31 -4.34 -0.91
CA HIS A 170 -11.89 -4.49 -1.20
C HIS A 170 -11.04 -3.36 -0.59
N SER A 171 -11.33 -3.07 0.67
CA SER A 171 -10.60 -2.11 1.47
C SER A 171 -10.43 -2.65 2.89
N LEU A 172 -9.56 -2.02 3.67
CA LEU A 172 -9.42 -2.26 5.10
C LEU A 172 -10.17 -1.21 5.90
N HIS A 173 -10.99 -1.65 6.85
CA HIS A 173 -11.58 -0.78 7.85
C HIS A 173 -10.54 -0.47 8.95
N LEU A 174 -9.62 0.45 8.65
CA LEU A 174 -8.58 0.85 9.61
C LEU A 174 -9.19 1.69 10.74
N GLU A 175 -9.34 1.12 11.94
CA GLU A 175 -9.69 1.87 13.15
C GLU A 175 -8.48 2.68 13.66
N THR A 176 -8.15 3.77 12.97
CA THR A 176 -7.00 4.64 13.33
C THR A 176 -7.19 5.40 14.65
N GLY A 177 -8.41 5.36 15.18
CA GLY A 177 -8.85 6.14 16.34
C GLY A 177 -9.03 7.62 16.01
N ALA A 178 -8.85 8.05 14.76
CA ALA A 178 -9.21 9.39 14.31
C ALA A 178 -10.72 9.64 14.45
N GLU A 179 -11.51 8.60 14.22
CA GLU A 179 -12.97 8.58 14.34
C GLU A 179 -13.40 8.88 15.78
N ARG A 180 -12.63 8.41 16.76
CA ARG A 180 -12.86 8.66 18.20
C ARG A 180 -12.32 10.03 18.67
N ARG A 181 -11.32 10.59 17.97
CA ARG A 181 -10.76 11.93 18.25
C ARG A 181 -11.62 13.05 17.66
N HIS A 182 -12.34 12.74 16.59
CA HIS A 182 -13.39 13.58 16.04
C HIS A 182 -14.76 13.24 16.63
N GLY A 183 -14.79 12.87 17.91
CA GLY A 183 -16.03 12.84 18.69
C GLY A 183 -16.87 14.05 18.32
N THR A 184 -18.03 13.76 17.75
CA THR A 184 -19.03 14.74 17.35
C THR A 184 -19.31 15.64 18.56
N PRO A 185 -19.51 16.96 18.41
CA PRO A 185 -20.06 17.77 19.49
C PRO A 185 -21.39 17.19 20.00
#